data_AF-A0A7Y1TBD9-F1
#
_entry.id   AF-A0A7Y1TBD9-F1
#
_cell.length_a   1.000
_cell.length_b   1.000
_cell.length_c   1.000
_cell.angle_alpha   90.00
_cell.angle_beta   90.00
_cell.angle_gamma   90.00
#
_symmetry.space_group_name_H-M   'P 1'
#
loop_
_entity.id
_entity.type
_entity.pdbx_description
1 polymer ?
#
loop_
_entity_poly.entity_id
_entity_poly.type
_entity_poly.pdbx_seq_one_letter_code
_entity_poly.pdbx_strand_id
1 'polypeptide(L)' 'AMYWAEKVAAQKDDPELAAQFAELAKALAASEKTILTELAEVQGVAVDIHGYYHPDMGRVEEVMRPSPTLNAIIDG' A
#
# COMPACT_ATOMS: atom_id res chain seq x y z
N ALA A 1 1.67 -6.63 0.30
CA ALA A 1 0.73 -6.51 -0.85
C ALA A 1 1.34 -7.10 -2.13
N MET A 2 2.46 -6.57 -2.63
CA MET A 2 3.06 -6.94 -3.93
C MET A 2 3.18 -8.45 -4.20
N TYR A 3 3.95 -9.19 -3.40
CA TYR A 3 4.13 -10.63 -3.63
C TYR A 3 2.84 -11.44 -3.53
N TRP A 4 1.88 -11.00 -2.71
CA TRP A 4 0.59 -11.66 -2.66
C TRP A 4 -0.16 -11.46 -3.98
N ALA A 5 -0.24 -10.22 -4.47
CA ALA A 5 -0.87 -9.90 -5.75
C ALA A 5 -0.20 -10.65 -6.91
N GLU A 6 1.13 -10.73 -6.95
CA GLU A 6 1.86 -11.50 -7.95
C GLU A 6 1.50 -13.00 -7.93
N LYS A 7 1.41 -13.60 -6.74
CA LYS A 7 1.05 -15.02 -6.61
C LYS A 7 -0.40 -15.29 -6.97
N VAL A 8 -1.32 -14.39 -6.63
CA VAL A 8 -2.73 -14.49 -7.01
C VAL A 8 -2.91 -14.28 -8.53
N ALA A 9 -2.13 -13.39 -9.14
CA ALA A 9 -2.14 -13.19 -10.59
C ALA A 9 -1.53 -14.36 -11.38
N ALA A 10 -0.59 -15.10 -10.78
CA ALA A 10 0.14 -16.19 -11.45
C ALA A 10 -0.46 -17.60 -11.24
N GLN A 11 -1.41 -17.77 -10.33
CA GLN A 11 -2.04 -19.08 -10.09
C GLN A 11 -2.95 -19.50 -11.26
N LYS A 12 -3.32 -20.79 -11.29
CA LYS A 12 -4.09 -21.41 -12.38
C LYS A 12 -5.40 -22.07 -11.93
N ASP A 13 -5.67 -22.04 -10.63
CA ASP A 13 -6.84 -22.68 -10.01
C ASP A 13 -8.11 -21.82 -10.22
N ASP A 14 -7.96 -20.50 -10.31
CA ASP A 14 -9.03 -19.53 -10.54
C ASP A 14 -8.59 -18.46 -11.57
N PRO A 15 -8.87 -18.66 -12.87
CA PRO A 15 -8.45 -17.73 -13.92
C PRO A 15 -9.10 -16.33 -13.80
N GLU A 16 -10.31 -16.24 -13.24
CA GLU A 16 -11.00 -14.96 -13.08
C GLU A 16 -10.33 -14.12 -11.98
N LEU A 17 -10.01 -14.76 -10.84
CA LEU A 17 -9.25 -14.12 -9.78
C LEU A 17 -7.84 -13.72 -10.23
N ALA A 18 -7.16 -14.58 -11.00
CA ALA A 18 -5.85 -14.25 -11.58
C ALA A 18 -5.93 -13.00 -12.47
N ALA A 19 -6.95 -12.91 -13.32
CA ALA A 19 -7.15 -11.77 -14.21
C ALA A 19 -7.44 -10.48 -13.43
N GLN A 20 -8.22 -10.54 -12.35
CA GLN A 20 -8.49 -9.37 -11.50
C GLN A 20 -7.21 -8.83 -10.84
N PHE A 21 -6.32 -9.71 -10.39
CA PHE A 21 -5.07 -9.31 -9.72
C PHE A 21 -3.93 -8.94 -10.68
N ALA A 22 -4.08 -9.18 -11.99
CA ALA A 22 -3.01 -8.95 -12.96
C ALA A 22 -2.57 -7.48 -13.03
N GLU A 23 -3.51 -6.54 -13.13
CA GLU A 23 -3.17 -5.11 -13.17
C GLU A 23 -2.71 -4.59 -11.80
N LEU A 24 -3.25 -5.11 -10.69
CA LEU A 24 -2.78 -4.78 -9.34
C LEU A 24 -1.31 -5.21 -9.15
N ALA A 25 -0.97 -6.45 -9.51
CA ALA A 25 0.39 -6.97 -9.39
C ALA A 25 1.38 -6.14 -10.23
N LYS A 26 0.98 -5.81 -11.47
CA LYS A 26 1.78 -4.98 -12.38
C LYS A 26 1.97 -3.56 -11.86
N ALA A 27 0.91 -2.93 -11.34
CA ALA A 27 0.99 -1.57 -10.77
C ALA A 27 1.89 -1.52 -9.53
N LEU A 28 1.77 -2.50 -8.63
CA LEU A 28 2.64 -2.60 -7.45
C LEU A 28 4.11 -2.83 -7.84
N ALA A 29 4.38 -3.72 -8.79
CA ALA A 29 5.75 -3.98 -9.26
C ALA A 29 6.36 -2.77 -9.99
N ALA A 30 5.58 -2.08 -10.83
CA ALA A 30 6.07 -0.89 -11.54
C ALA A 30 6.37 0.29 -10.60
N SER A 31 5.63 0.40 -9.50
CA SER A 31 5.75 1.49 -8.53
C SER A 31 6.57 1.16 -7.29
N GLU A 32 7.16 -0.05 -7.20
CA GLU A 32 7.83 -0.56 -5.99
C GLU A 32 8.84 0.45 -5.42
N LYS A 33 9.75 0.95 -6.27
CA LYS A 33 10.78 1.90 -5.85
C LYS A 33 10.18 3.20 -5.32
N THR A 34 9.18 3.76 -5.99
CA THR A 34 8.51 5.00 -5.60
C THR A 34 7.82 4.82 -4.24
N ILE A 35 7.08 3.72 -4.07
CA ILE A 35 6.40 3.39 -2.81
C ILE A 35 7.42 3.28 -1.67
N LEU A 36 8.54 2.56 -1.88
CA LEU A 36 9.59 2.43 -0.87
C LEU A 36 10.21 3.78 -0.49
N THR A 37 10.41 4.67 -1.47
CA THR A 37 10.90 6.03 -1.23
C THR A 37 9.91 6.84 -0.39
N GLU A 38 8.63 6.88 -0.78
CA GLU A 38 7.59 7.60 -0.03
C GLU A 38 7.46 7.11 1.42
N LEU A 39 7.54 5.79 1.65
CA LEU A 39 7.51 5.19 2.99
C LEU A 39 8.78 5.46 3.82
N ALA A 40 9.92 5.70 3.17
CA ALA A 40 11.20 5.95 3.83
C ALA A 40 11.39 7.43 4.20
N GLU A 41 10.95 8.36 3.35
CA GLU A 41 11.18 9.80 3.51
C GLU A 41 10.49 10.39 4.75
N VAL A 42 9.40 9.77 5.21
CA VAL A 42 8.68 10.22 6.42
C VAL A 42 9.34 9.75 7.74
N GLN A 43 10.38 8.92 7.67
CA GLN A 43 11.00 8.34 8.87
C GLN A 43 11.96 9.33 9.57
N GLY A 44 12.15 9.13 10.88
CA GLY A 44 13.07 9.95 11.68
C GLY A 44 12.54 11.32 12.09
N VAL A 45 11.27 11.62 11.78
CA VAL A 45 10.59 12.86 12.16
C VAL A 45 9.54 12.56 13.23
N ALA A 46 9.40 13.46 14.21
CA ALA A 46 8.34 13.37 15.20
C ALA A 46 6.97 13.65 14.55
N VAL A 47 5.97 12.85 14.90
CA VAL A 47 4.59 12.97 14.41
C VAL A 47 3.63 13.08 15.59
N ASP A 48 2.59 13.90 15.44
CA ASP A 48 1.52 14.07 16.44
C ASP A 48 0.23 13.42 15.95
N ILE A 49 -0.22 12.39 16.66
CA ILE A 49 -1.48 11.68 16.41
C ILE A 49 -2.62 12.19 17.32
N HIS A 50 -2.40 13.30 18.03
CA HIS A 50 -3.36 13.98 18.90
C HIS A 50 -4.04 13.07 19.93
N GLY A 51 -3.24 12.23 20.57
CA GLY A 51 -3.68 11.35 21.65
C GLY A 51 -2.66 10.26 21.91
N TYR A 52 -3.00 9.36 22.84
CA TYR A 52 -2.16 8.22 23.17
C TYR A 52 -3.00 6.93 23.26
N TYR A 53 -3.87 6.84 24.26
CA TYR A 53 -4.81 5.71 24.38
C TYR A 53 -5.99 5.78 23.41
N HIS A 54 -6.35 6.99 22.99
CA HIS A 54 -7.41 7.24 22.03
C HIS A 54 -6.96 8.38 21.10
N PRO A 55 -6.14 8.06 20.07
CA PRO A 55 -5.63 9.05 19.13
C PRO A 55 -6.72 9.50 18.16
N ASP A 56 -6.45 10.60 17.46
CA ASP A 56 -7.27 11.00 16.31
C ASP A 56 -7.04 10.03 15.16
N MET A 57 -8.08 9.30 14.77
CA MET A 57 -7.95 8.24 13.76
C MET A 57 -7.70 8.78 12.35
N GLY A 58 -8.11 10.01 12.04
CA GLY A 58 -7.77 10.64 10.75
C GLY A 58 -6.28 10.94 10.67
N ARG A 59 -5.69 11.43 11.77
CA ARG A 59 -4.24 11.64 11.89
C ARG A 59 -3.46 10.34 11.84
N VAL A 60 -3.95 9.30 12.50
CA VAL A 60 -3.33 7.96 12.43
C VAL A 60 -3.36 7.45 11.00
N GLU A 61 -4.47 7.60 10.27
CA GLU A 61 -4.56 7.17 8.88
C GLU A 61 -3.55 7.91 7.98
N GLU A 62 -3.48 9.24 8.08
CA GLU A 62 -2.51 10.06 7.34
C GLU A 62 -1.05 9.63 7.60
N VAL A 63 -0.69 9.41 8.87
CA VAL A 63 0.67 9.04 9.28
C VAL A 63 1.01 7.60 8.90
N MET A 64 0.07 6.67 9.01
CA MET A 64 0.30 5.24 8.80
C MET A 64 0.15 4.82 7.33
N ARG A 65 -0.48 5.65 6.49
CA ARG A 65 -0.60 5.46 5.04
C ARG A 65 0.08 6.58 4.26
N PRO A 66 1.38 6.85 4.46
CA PRO A 66 2.03 8.05 3.93
C PRO A 66 2.38 7.96 2.43
N SER A 67 2.19 6.79 1.80
CA SER A 67 2.46 6.59 0.37
C SER A 67 1.19 6.84 -0.45
N PRO A 68 1.04 8.02 -1.10
CA PRO A 68 -0.08 8.29 -1.98
C PRO A 68 -0.10 7.32 -3.17
N THR A 69 1.07 6.90 -3.65
CA THR A 69 1.17 5.94 -4.76
C THR A 69 0.60 4.58 -4.36
N LEU A 70 0.96 4.06 -3.18
CA LEU A 70 0.41 2.80 -2.69
C LEU A 70 -1.10 2.91 -2.43
N ASN A 71 -1.56 4.01 -1.81
CA ASN A 71 -2.98 4.20 -1.52
C ASN A 71 -3.82 4.24 -2.80
N ALA A 72 -3.38 4.99 -3.81
CA ALA A 72 -4.08 5.07 -5.09
C ALA A 72 -4.18 3.70 -5.81
N ILE A 73 -3.18 2.83 -5.64
CA ILE A 73 -3.19 1.47 -6.22
C ILE A 73 -4.15 0.53 -5.47
N ILE A 74 -4.33 0.71 -4.16
CA ILE A 74 -5.13 -0.19 -3.32
C ILE A 74 -6.60 0.26 -3.21
N ASP A 75 -6.85 1.57 -3.22
CA ASP A 75 -8.19 2.14 -3.07
C ASP A 75 -8.98 2.20 -4.40
N GLY A 76 -8.30 2.05 -5.54
CA GLY A 76 -8.88 2.03 -6.89
C GLY A 76 -9.37 0.66 -7.33
#